data_AF-A0A4Q3IK70-F1
#
_entry.id   AF-A0A4Q3IK70-F1
#
_cell.length_a   1.000
_cell.length_b   1.000
_cell.length_c   1.000
_cell.angle_alpha   90.00
_cell.angle_beta   90.00
_cell.angle_gamma   90.00
#
_symmetry.space_group_name_H-M   'P 1'
#
loop_
_entity.id
_entity.type
_entity.pdbx_description
1 polymer ?
#
loop_
_entity_poly.entity_id
_entity_poly.type
_entity_poly.pdbx_seq_one_letter_code
_entity_poly.pdbx_strand_id
1 'polypeptide(L)'
;SCAVPAIGGAVAGTAQELAGAWAAPDGIAEHLAVPQPGHDDYRSEREALEELVGALSHGIEAIRDTRLLPFLGREGETPKPKSALFWRSGLTVPSIRASLEGMRDFLAASQIGDATDADSLWVEDSTNFEFGNALRAADLVGAPVAEALADPRQKQALDYMVIVTGSLQTLVGETLSQALGLSVGFSSLDGD
;
A
#
# COMPACT_ATOMS: atom_id res chain seq x y z
N SER A 1 -22.90 -27.54 2.90
CA SER A 1 -21.53 -27.11 2.53
C SER A 1 -21.52 -26.30 1.22
N CYS A 2 -22.48 -25.38 1.00
CA CYS A 2 -22.62 -24.62 -0.26
C CYS A 2 -22.25 -23.11 -0.14
N ALA A 3 -21.83 -22.65 1.05
CA ALA A 3 -21.55 -21.24 1.30
C ALA A 3 -20.16 -20.78 0.80
N VAL A 4 -19.16 -21.66 0.77
CA VAL A 4 -17.79 -21.31 0.32
C VAL A 4 -17.72 -20.96 -1.18
N PRO A 5 -18.38 -21.71 -2.10
CA PRO A 5 -18.44 -21.31 -3.52
C PRO A 5 -19.16 -19.97 -3.75
N ALA A 6 -20.17 -19.65 -2.95
CA ALA A 6 -20.93 -18.41 -3.07
C ALA A 6 -20.11 -17.18 -2.65
N ILE A 7 -19.30 -17.29 -1.59
CA ILE A 7 -18.39 -16.20 -1.16
C ILE A 7 -17.26 -16.01 -2.17
N GLY A 8 -16.65 -17.10 -2.67
CA GLY A 8 -15.62 -17.02 -3.71
C GLY A 8 -16.14 -16.39 -5.00
N GLY A 9 -17.36 -16.74 -5.41
CA GLY A 9 -18.04 -16.13 -6.56
C GLY A 9 -18.35 -14.64 -6.34
N ALA A 10 -18.80 -14.24 -5.15
CA ALA A 10 -19.05 -12.84 -4.83
C ALA A 10 -17.77 -11.99 -4.84
N VAL A 11 -16.68 -12.48 -4.23
CA VAL A 11 -15.38 -11.78 -4.25
C VAL A 11 -14.84 -11.63 -5.67
N ALA A 12 -14.94 -12.69 -6.49
CA ALA A 12 -14.54 -12.64 -7.89
C ALA A 12 -15.40 -11.64 -8.69
N GLY A 13 -16.71 -11.63 -8.47
CA GLY A 13 -17.64 -10.68 -9.09
C GLY A 13 -17.29 -9.24 -8.74
N THR A 14 -17.14 -8.92 -7.46
CA THR A 14 -16.75 -7.56 -7.02
C THR A 14 -15.38 -7.14 -7.55
N ALA A 15 -14.40 -8.05 -7.59
CA ALA A 15 -13.08 -7.73 -8.15
C ALA A 15 -13.16 -7.46 -9.66
N GLN A 16 -13.97 -8.21 -10.41
CA GLN A 16 -14.19 -7.99 -11.84
C GLN A 16 -14.95 -6.69 -12.11
N GLU A 17 -15.97 -6.38 -11.32
CA GLU A 17 -16.71 -5.13 -11.41
C GLU A 17 -15.78 -3.93 -11.13
N LEU A 18 -14.96 -4.00 -10.09
CA LEU A 18 -14.00 -2.95 -9.76
C LEU A 18 -12.96 -2.77 -10.87
N ALA A 19 -12.36 -3.86 -11.36
CA ALA A 19 -11.39 -3.80 -12.46
C ALA A 19 -12.02 -3.28 -13.76
N GLY A 20 -13.27 -3.67 -14.04
CA GLY A 20 -14.02 -3.19 -15.19
C GLY A 20 -14.36 -1.70 -15.11
N ALA A 21 -14.79 -1.21 -13.94
CA ALA A 21 -15.06 0.21 -13.72
C ALA A 21 -13.77 1.06 -13.80
N TRP A 22 -12.66 0.53 -13.27
CA TRP A 22 -11.36 1.19 -13.31
C TRP A 22 -10.85 1.38 -14.74
N ALA A 23 -10.95 0.33 -15.57
CA ALA A 23 -10.42 0.29 -16.93
C ALA A 23 -11.46 0.62 -18.02
N ALA A 24 -12.64 1.13 -17.64
CA ALA A 24 -13.65 1.54 -18.59
C ALA A 24 -13.11 2.67 -19.50
N PRO A 25 -13.52 2.74 -20.78
CA PRO A 25 -13.31 3.95 -21.58
C PRO A 25 -13.94 5.14 -20.88
N ASP A 26 -13.24 6.28 -20.81
CA ASP A 26 -13.67 7.46 -20.02
C ASP A 26 -13.83 7.12 -18.52
N GLY A 27 -13.02 6.17 -18.04
CA GLY A 27 -13.02 5.68 -16.67
C GLY A 27 -11.93 6.33 -15.81
N ILE A 28 -11.89 5.91 -14.54
CA ILE A 28 -10.99 6.48 -13.51
C ILE A 28 -9.53 6.45 -13.97
N ALA A 29 -9.08 5.33 -14.56
CA ALA A 29 -7.70 5.20 -15.02
C ALA A 29 -7.35 6.19 -16.15
N GLU A 30 -8.30 6.45 -17.06
CA GLU A 30 -8.10 7.37 -18.17
C GLU A 30 -8.08 8.81 -17.68
N HIS A 31 -9.04 9.19 -16.82
CA HIS A 31 -9.06 10.54 -16.24
C HIS A 31 -7.83 10.83 -15.39
N LEU A 32 -7.33 9.83 -14.65
CA LEU A 32 -6.13 9.97 -13.82
C LEU A 32 -4.86 10.11 -14.67
N ALA A 33 -4.77 9.36 -15.77
CA ALA A 33 -3.62 9.42 -16.69
C ALA A 33 -3.65 10.65 -17.60
N VAL A 34 -4.84 11.16 -17.94
CA VAL A 34 -5.05 12.31 -18.82
C VAL A 34 -6.04 13.28 -18.16
N PRO A 35 -5.64 14.00 -17.09
CA PRO A 35 -6.53 14.91 -16.39
C PRO A 35 -6.94 16.09 -17.27
N GLN A 36 -8.20 16.50 -17.18
CA GLN A 36 -8.77 17.59 -17.99
C GLN A 36 -9.74 18.44 -17.17
N PRO A 37 -9.79 19.77 -17.37
CA PRO A 37 -10.66 20.66 -16.58
C PRO A 37 -12.16 20.33 -16.62
N GLY A 38 -12.60 19.52 -17.59
CA GLY A 38 -13.99 19.08 -17.74
C GLY A 38 -14.35 17.81 -16.97
N HIS A 39 -13.38 17.10 -16.39
CA HIS A 39 -13.65 15.91 -15.57
C HIS A 39 -14.19 16.30 -14.18
N ASP A 40 -15.01 15.43 -13.59
CA ASP A 40 -15.52 15.65 -12.24
C ASP A 40 -14.48 15.34 -11.15
N ASP A 41 -13.52 14.47 -11.45
CA ASP A 41 -12.47 13.97 -10.55
C ASP A 41 -11.12 14.69 -10.74
N TYR A 42 -10.37 14.34 -11.79
CA TYR A 42 -9.00 14.82 -12.00
C TYR A 42 -8.98 15.92 -13.06
N ARG A 43 -9.07 17.17 -12.59
CA ARG A 43 -9.20 18.37 -13.44
C ARG A 43 -7.86 18.92 -13.90
N SER A 44 -6.78 18.53 -13.23
CA SER A 44 -5.42 18.96 -13.53
C SER A 44 -4.39 17.89 -13.21
N GLU A 45 -3.21 18.01 -13.82
CA GLU A 45 -2.05 17.15 -13.52
C GLU A 45 -1.70 17.17 -12.03
N ARG A 46 -1.82 18.35 -11.39
CA ARG A 46 -1.58 18.49 -9.95
C ARG A 46 -2.54 17.64 -9.11
N GLU A 47 -3.83 17.66 -9.42
CA GLU A 47 -4.83 16.84 -8.69
C GLU A 47 -4.57 15.34 -8.88
N ALA A 48 -4.23 14.91 -10.09
CA ALA A 48 -3.87 13.52 -10.36
C ALA A 48 -2.62 13.08 -9.56
N LEU A 49 -1.58 13.93 -9.50
CA LEU A 49 -0.38 13.67 -8.71
C LEU A 49 -0.68 13.61 -7.21
N GLU A 50 -1.51 14.51 -6.69
CA GLU A 50 -1.95 14.51 -5.28
C GLU A 50 -2.67 13.20 -4.92
N GLU A 51 -3.57 12.75 -5.79
CA GLU A 51 -4.31 11.51 -5.59
C GLU A 51 -3.43 10.26 -5.71
N LEU A 52 -2.46 10.23 -6.62
CA LEU A 52 -1.47 9.14 -6.71
C LEU A 52 -0.59 9.05 -5.45
N VAL A 53 -0.06 10.19 -4.99
CA VAL A 53 0.75 10.25 -3.75
C VAL A 53 -0.09 9.86 -2.55
N GLY A 54 -1.34 10.36 -2.46
CA GLY A 54 -2.28 10.04 -1.40
C GLY A 54 -2.59 8.55 -1.35
N ALA A 55 -2.92 7.94 -2.50
CA ALA A 55 -3.19 6.52 -2.62
C ALA A 55 -1.99 5.65 -2.21
N LEU A 56 -0.78 6.02 -2.64
CA LEU A 56 0.45 5.32 -2.24
C LEU A 56 0.68 5.43 -0.73
N SER A 57 0.67 6.65 -0.18
CA SER A 57 0.95 6.93 1.23
C SER A 57 -0.06 6.25 2.16
N HIS A 58 -1.36 6.43 1.91
CA HIS A 58 -2.42 5.82 2.71
C HIS A 58 -2.46 4.30 2.55
N GLY A 59 -2.15 3.76 1.36
CA GLY A 59 -2.07 2.32 1.15
C GLY A 59 -0.97 1.67 2.02
N ILE A 60 0.20 2.29 2.08
CA ILE A 60 1.32 1.85 2.94
C ILE A 60 0.94 1.94 4.43
N GLU A 61 0.36 3.06 4.85
CA GLU A 61 -0.13 3.26 6.21
C GLU A 61 -1.18 2.21 6.59
N ALA A 62 -2.14 1.93 5.70
CA ALA A 62 -3.16 0.93 5.94
C ALA A 62 -2.56 -0.47 6.10
N ILE A 63 -1.52 -0.84 5.34
CA ILE A 63 -0.80 -2.11 5.53
C ILE A 63 -0.21 -2.17 6.95
N ARG A 64 0.49 -1.12 7.40
CA ARG A 64 1.07 -1.07 8.75
C ARG A 64 -0.01 -1.16 9.82
N ASP A 65 -1.01 -0.30 9.74
CA ASP A 65 -1.93 -0.06 10.85
C ASP A 65 -3.04 -1.12 10.94
N THR A 66 -3.44 -1.70 9.80
CA THR A 66 -4.54 -2.68 9.75
C THR A 66 -4.07 -4.12 9.54
N ARG A 67 -2.85 -4.33 9.02
CA ARG A 67 -2.35 -5.69 8.75
C ARG A 67 -1.24 -6.11 9.70
N LEU A 68 -0.34 -5.21 10.12
CA LEU A 68 0.79 -5.52 11.00
C LEU A 68 0.52 -5.23 12.48
N LEU A 69 0.22 -3.98 12.82
CA LEU A 69 0.06 -3.53 14.20
C LEU A 69 -1.05 -4.25 15.01
N PRO A 70 -2.18 -4.71 14.44
CA PRO A 70 -3.23 -5.33 15.26
C PRO A 70 -2.79 -6.61 15.99
N PHE A 71 -1.80 -7.32 15.45
CA PHE A 71 -1.29 -8.55 16.05
C PHE A 71 0.12 -8.41 16.64
N LEU A 72 0.92 -7.46 16.18
CA LEU A 72 2.22 -7.15 16.78
C LEU A 72 2.08 -6.31 18.05
N GLY A 73 1.11 -5.40 18.07
CA GLY A 73 1.06 -4.30 19.03
C GLY A 73 2.10 -3.23 18.71
N ARG A 74 2.03 -2.11 19.43
CA ARG A 74 3.09 -1.10 19.44
C ARG A 74 4.24 -1.53 20.34
N GLU A 75 5.34 -0.76 20.34
CA GLU A 75 6.50 -1.03 21.18
C GLU A 75 6.10 -1.24 22.65
N GLY A 76 6.53 -2.36 23.23
CA GLY A 76 6.21 -2.74 24.60
C GLY A 76 4.86 -3.42 24.80
N GLU A 77 4.00 -3.51 23.78
CA GLU A 77 2.72 -4.22 23.87
C GLU A 77 2.90 -5.74 23.67
N THR A 78 2.04 -6.52 24.33
CA THR A 78 2.00 -7.97 24.15
C THR A 78 1.37 -8.33 22.80
N PRO A 79 2.04 -9.13 21.94
CA PRO A 79 1.48 -9.57 20.66
C PRO A 79 0.18 -10.36 20.82
N LYS A 80 -0.74 -10.16 19.87
CA LYS A 80 -2.08 -10.77 19.83
C LYS A 80 -2.26 -11.55 18.51
N PRO A 81 -1.67 -12.75 18.38
CA PRO A 81 -1.65 -13.50 17.11
C PRO A 81 -3.04 -13.75 16.50
N LYS A 82 -4.08 -13.91 17.34
CA LYS A 82 -5.46 -14.15 16.87
C LYS A 82 -6.15 -12.91 16.28
N SER A 83 -5.56 -11.73 16.44
CA SER A 83 -6.00 -10.49 15.79
C SER A 83 -5.49 -10.36 14.35
N ALA A 84 -4.52 -11.18 13.93
CA ALA A 84 -3.97 -11.12 12.59
C ALA A 84 -5.00 -11.62 11.56
N LEU A 85 -5.17 -10.90 10.46
CA LEU A 85 -6.00 -11.39 9.37
C LEU A 85 -5.43 -12.70 8.81
N PHE A 86 -6.32 -13.63 8.47
CA PHE A 86 -5.98 -14.94 7.93
C PHE A 86 -5.08 -15.84 8.81
N TRP A 87 -5.02 -15.59 10.13
CA TRP A 87 -4.18 -16.38 11.04
C TRP A 87 -4.51 -17.88 11.04
N ARG A 88 -5.79 -18.24 10.85
CA ARG A 88 -6.24 -19.64 10.83
C ARG A 88 -5.78 -20.42 9.59
N SER A 89 -5.61 -19.74 8.46
CA SER A 89 -5.17 -20.36 7.21
C SER A 89 -3.67 -20.25 6.99
N GLY A 90 -2.93 -19.59 7.90
CA GLY A 90 -1.49 -19.33 7.73
C GLY A 90 -1.17 -18.29 6.64
N LEU A 91 -2.17 -17.54 6.15
CA LEU A 91 -2.00 -16.60 5.03
C LEU A 91 -1.76 -15.16 5.46
N THR A 92 -1.52 -14.89 6.76
CA THR A 92 -1.27 -13.53 7.27
C THR A 92 -0.13 -12.84 6.54
N VAL A 93 1.09 -13.40 6.62
CA VAL A 93 2.28 -12.80 6.02
C VAL A 93 2.24 -12.88 4.49
N PRO A 94 1.81 -14.01 3.86
CA PRO A 94 1.59 -14.03 2.41
C PRO A 94 0.67 -12.90 1.91
N SER A 95 -0.41 -12.60 2.65
CA SER A 95 -1.30 -11.47 2.30
C SER A 95 -0.63 -10.12 2.46
N ILE A 96 0.16 -9.90 3.51
CA ILE A 96 0.88 -8.63 3.73
C ILE A 96 1.93 -8.42 2.63
N ARG A 97 2.70 -9.46 2.31
CA ARG A 97 3.68 -9.44 1.23
C ARG A 97 3.03 -9.08 -0.11
N ALA A 98 1.90 -9.70 -0.45
CA ALA A 98 1.17 -9.40 -1.67
C ALA A 98 0.66 -7.95 -1.71
N SER A 99 0.21 -7.40 -0.57
CA SER A 99 -0.15 -5.98 -0.49
C SER A 99 1.04 -5.06 -0.71
N LEU A 100 2.20 -5.34 -0.11
CA LEU A 100 3.44 -4.57 -0.33
C LEU A 100 3.91 -4.64 -1.78
N GLU A 101 3.83 -5.81 -2.41
CA GLU A 101 4.15 -6.01 -3.82
C GLU A 101 3.21 -5.21 -4.72
N GLY A 102 1.90 -5.25 -4.45
CA GLY A 102 0.92 -4.43 -5.18
C GLY A 102 1.18 -2.93 -5.07
N MET A 103 1.59 -2.43 -3.89
CA MET A 103 1.95 -1.01 -3.73
C MET A 103 3.22 -0.64 -4.51
N ARG A 104 4.23 -1.53 -4.55
CA ARG A 104 5.44 -1.33 -5.36
C ARG A 104 5.10 -1.33 -6.84
N ASP A 105 4.27 -2.26 -7.28
CA ASP A 105 3.84 -2.36 -8.68
C ASP A 105 3.00 -1.15 -9.08
N PHE A 106 2.17 -0.62 -8.17
CA PHE A 106 1.42 0.62 -8.37
C PHE A 106 2.35 1.83 -8.53
N LEU A 107 3.38 1.97 -7.69
CA LEU A 107 4.40 3.01 -7.84
C LEU A 107 5.08 2.94 -9.23
N ALA A 108 5.48 1.75 -9.65
CA ALA A 108 6.14 1.57 -10.94
C ALA A 108 5.20 1.86 -12.13
N ALA A 109 3.93 1.47 -12.02
CA ALA A 109 2.93 1.69 -13.06
C ALA A 109 2.48 3.15 -13.15
N SER A 110 2.52 3.91 -12.06
CA SER A 110 2.10 5.31 -12.04
C SER A 110 3.07 6.24 -12.76
N GLN A 111 4.33 5.82 -12.93
CA GLN A 111 5.41 6.63 -13.52
C GLN A 111 5.57 7.99 -12.82
N ILE A 112 5.17 8.09 -11.54
CA ILE A 112 5.09 9.36 -10.83
C ILE A 112 6.46 10.04 -10.68
N GLY A 113 7.55 9.27 -10.73
CA GLY A 113 8.91 9.79 -10.71
C GLY A 113 9.24 10.64 -11.95
N ASP A 114 8.62 10.38 -13.10
CA ASP A 114 8.84 11.15 -14.34
C ASP A 114 8.32 12.60 -14.23
N ALA A 115 7.43 12.86 -13.25
CA ALA A 115 6.92 14.19 -12.94
C ALA A 115 7.82 14.98 -11.95
N THR A 116 8.89 14.37 -11.45
CA THR A 116 9.85 15.04 -10.54
C THR A 116 10.99 15.71 -11.30
N ASP A 117 11.61 16.72 -10.69
CA ASP A 117 12.84 17.31 -11.21
C ASP A 117 14.00 16.30 -11.22
N ALA A 118 14.97 16.49 -12.13
CA ALA A 118 16.11 15.57 -12.29
C ALA A 118 16.92 15.35 -10.98
N ASP A 119 16.99 16.37 -10.12
CA ASP A 119 17.68 16.30 -8.83
C ASP A 119 16.91 15.47 -7.77
N SER A 120 15.67 15.09 -8.06
CA SER A 120 14.76 14.35 -7.17
C SER A 120 14.47 12.92 -7.61
N LEU A 121 15.02 12.47 -8.74
CA LEU A 121 14.83 11.09 -9.25
C LEU A 121 15.23 10.00 -8.24
N TRP A 122 16.17 10.33 -7.33
CA TRP A 122 16.61 9.41 -6.27
C TRP A 122 15.48 9.01 -5.29
N VAL A 123 14.41 9.79 -5.19
CA VAL A 123 13.29 9.52 -4.27
C VAL A 123 12.56 8.25 -4.69
N GLU A 124 12.32 8.05 -5.99
CA GLU A 124 11.70 6.83 -6.51
C GLU A 124 12.59 5.61 -6.27
N ASP A 125 13.89 5.71 -6.60
CA ASP A 125 14.86 4.64 -6.37
C ASP A 125 14.93 4.24 -4.89
N SER A 126 14.91 5.23 -3.99
CA SER A 126 14.94 5.00 -2.54
C SER A 126 13.66 4.32 -2.06
N THR A 127 12.51 4.74 -2.60
CA THR A 127 11.20 4.13 -2.28
C THR A 127 11.16 2.68 -2.77
N ASN A 128 11.61 2.41 -4.00
CA ASN A 128 11.72 1.06 -4.55
C ASN A 128 12.67 0.17 -3.75
N PHE A 129 13.79 0.73 -3.29
CA PHE A 129 14.72 0.03 -2.41
C PHE A 129 14.07 -0.37 -1.09
N GLU A 130 13.32 0.53 -0.46
CA GLU A 130 12.62 0.25 0.80
C GLU A 130 11.49 -0.78 0.63
N PHE A 131 10.75 -0.76 -0.49
CA PHE A 131 9.82 -1.86 -0.81
C PHE A 131 10.57 -3.19 -0.91
N GLY A 132 11.76 -3.20 -1.52
CA GLY A 132 12.63 -4.37 -1.55
C GLY A 132 13.02 -4.87 -0.15
N ASN A 133 13.31 -3.96 0.79
CA ASN A 133 13.57 -4.32 2.20
C ASN A 133 12.35 -4.96 2.86
N ALA A 134 11.17 -4.36 2.69
CA ALA A 134 9.93 -4.88 3.27
C ALA A 134 9.60 -6.28 2.74
N LEU A 135 9.74 -6.51 1.43
CA LEU A 135 9.49 -7.81 0.80
C LEU A 135 10.47 -8.89 1.28
N ARG A 136 11.78 -8.56 1.37
CA ARG A 136 12.78 -9.48 1.93
C ARG A 136 12.49 -9.81 3.39
N ALA A 137 12.01 -8.85 4.19
CA ALA A 137 11.61 -9.08 5.57
C ALA A 137 10.40 -10.03 5.65
N ALA A 138 9.40 -9.83 4.79
CA ALA A 138 8.26 -10.73 4.70
C ALA A 138 8.67 -12.17 4.32
N ASP A 139 9.60 -12.33 3.38
CA ASP A 139 10.11 -13.64 2.93
C ASP A 139 10.86 -14.42 4.03
N LEU A 140 11.35 -13.75 5.07
CA LEU A 140 11.96 -14.40 6.24
C LEU A 140 10.93 -15.08 7.16
N VAL A 141 9.65 -14.73 7.04
CA VAL A 141 8.58 -15.23 7.91
C VAL A 141 7.83 -16.37 7.24
N GLY A 142 8.37 -17.58 7.40
CA GLY A 142 7.80 -18.80 6.82
C GLY A 142 6.79 -19.54 7.70
N ALA A 143 6.74 -19.22 9.00
CA ALA A 143 5.85 -19.91 9.94
C ALA A 143 4.48 -19.24 10.04
N PRO A 144 3.43 -19.97 10.47
CA PRO A 144 2.16 -19.36 10.88
C PRO A 144 2.41 -18.26 11.92
N VAL A 145 1.62 -17.18 11.86
CA VAL A 145 1.90 -15.94 12.62
C VAL A 145 2.11 -16.16 14.13
N ALA A 146 1.39 -17.11 14.75
CA ALA A 146 1.56 -17.40 16.17
C ALA A 146 2.94 -18.03 16.50
N GLU A 147 3.46 -18.86 15.62
CA GLU A 147 4.79 -19.47 15.74
C GLU A 147 5.88 -18.47 15.38
N ALA A 148 5.67 -17.68 14.32
CA ALA A 148 6.56 -16.61 13.92
C ALA A 148 6.79 -15.57 15.04
N LEU A 149 5.75 -15.24 15.81
CA LEU A 149 5.86 -14.33 16.96
C LEU A 149 6.69 -14.91 18.12
N ALA A 150 6.81 -16.24 18.22
CA ALA A 150 7.62 -16.92 19.24
C ALA A 150 9.08 -17.15 18.79
N ASP A 151 9.35 -17.07 17.49
CA ASP A 151 10.69 -17.17 16.91
C ASP A 151 11.35 -15.78 16.89
N PRO A 152 12.50 -15.56 17.56
CA PRO A 152 13.13 -14.25 17.64
C PRO A 152 13.49 -13.64 16.27
N ARG A 153 13.91 -14.46 15.31
CA ARG A 153 14.33 -13.99 13.98
C ARG A 153 13.12 -13.57 13.15
N GLN A 154 12.06 -14.37 13.17
CA GLN A 154 10.84 -14.04 12.44
C GLN A 154 10.10 -12.87 13.09
N LYS A 155 10.07 -12.79 14.43
CA LYS A 155 9.55 -11.63 15.15
C LYS A 155 10.30 -10.36 14.79
N GLN A 156 11.64 -10.41 14.73
CA GLN A 156 12.44 -9.26 14.30
C GLN A 156 12.12 -8.83 12.86
N ALA A 157 11.91 -9.79 11.95
CA ALA A 157 11.50 -9.48 10.59
C ALA A 157 10.12 -8.80 10.53
N LEU A 158 9.16 -9.25 11.34
CA LEU A 158 7.85 -8.62 11.48
C LEU A 158 7.94 -7.19 12.02
N ASP A 159 8.77 -6.96 13.04
CA ASP A 159 9.00 -5.63 13.61
C ASP A 159 9.68 -4.71 12.60
N TYR A 160 10.63 -5.23 11.84
CA TYR A 160 11.31 -4.48 10.79
C TYR A 160 10.35 -4.06 9.67
N MET A 161 9.34 -4.87 9.32
CA MET A 161 8.30 -4.44 8.37
C MET A 161 7.50 -3.23 8.89
N VAL A 162 7.24 -3.11 10.20
CA VAL A 162 6.58 -1.91 10.77
C VAL A 162 7.47 -0.67 10.61
N ILE A 163 8.79 -0.82 10.80
CA ILE A 163 9.75 0.27 10.61
C ILE A 163 9.79 0.70 9.14
N VAL A 164 9.99 -0.25 8.22
CA VAL A 164 10.13 0.04 6.79
C VAL A 164 8.85 0.64 6.20
N THR A 165 7.67 0.18 6.63
CA THR A 165 6.41 0.80 6.20
C THR A 165 6.26 2.23 6.70
N GLY A 166 6.79 2.56 7.89
CA GLY A 166 6.93 3.95 8.34
C GLY A 166 7.87 4.77 7.44
N SER A 167 9.05 4.23 7.12
CA SER A 167 10.01 4.89 6.21
C SER A 167 9.42 5.11 4.81
N LEU A 168 8.69 4.13 4.27
CA LEU A 168 7.98 4.25 3.00
C LEU A 168 6.91 5.35 3.05
N GLN A 169 6.13 5.44 4.12
CA GLN A 169 5.15 6.51 4.29
C GLN A 169 5.81 7.89 4.30
N THR A 170 6.96 8.07 4.97
CA THR A 170 7.71 9.33 4.95
C THR A 170 8.29 9.64 3.55
N LEU A 171 8.88 8.64 2.88
CA LEU A 171 9.42 8.83 1.53
C LEU A 171 8.33 9.27 0.54
N VAL A 172 7.16 8.62 0.58
CA VAL A 172 6.06 8.93 -0.33
C VAL A 172 5.29 10.18 0.10
N GLY A 173 4.79 10.21 1.33
CA GLY A 173 3.90 11.25 1.81
C GLY A 173 4.57 12.61 2.01
N GLU A 174 5.88 12.63 2.32
CA GLU A 174 6.61 13.87 2.58
C GLU A 174 7.62 14.17 1.47
N THR A 175 8.54 13.24 1.20
CA THR A 175 9.69 13.51 0.31
C THR A 175 9.26 13.60 -1.15
N LEU A 176 8.46 12.65 -1.63
CA LEU A 176 7.93 12.67 -3.00
C LEU A 176 6.95 13.82 -3.20
N SER A 177 6.07 14.10 -2.24
CA SER A 177 5.21 15.30 -2.26
C SER A 177 6.02 16.58 -2.46
N GLN A 178 7.10 16.74 -1.69
CA GLN A 178 7.98 17.90 -1.79
C GLN A 178 8.68 17.96 -3.15
N ALA A 179 9.17 16.82 -3.66
CA ALA A 179 9.82 16.73 -4.97
C ALA A 179 8.89 17.09 -6.13
N LEU A 180 7.59 16.87 -5.97
CA LEU A 180 6.54 17.22 -6.93
C LEU A 180 5.99 18.65 -6.74
N GLY A 181 6.50 19.40 -5.77
CA GLY A 181 5.97 20.74 -5.43
C GLY A 181 4.54 20.70 -4.87
N LEU A 182 4.09 19.55 -4.36
CA LEU A 182 2.82 19.37 -3.68
C LEU A 182 2.97 19.81 -2.23
N SER A 183 1.90 20.34 -1.61
CA SER A 183 1.98 20.60 -0.18
C SER A 183 1.86 19.29 0.59
N VAL A 184 2.76 19.10 1.54
CA VAL A 184 2.73 17.96 2.46
C VAL A 184 1.43 18.01 3.28
N GLY A 185 0.58 17.00 3.13
CA GLY A 185 -0.61 16.81 3.98
C GLY A 185 -1.95 17.33 3.46
N PHE A 186 -2.15 17.45 2.13
CA PHE A 186 -3.54 17.52 1.62
C PHE A 186 -4.21 16.15 1.82
N SER A 187 -5.12 16.10 2.79
CA SER A 187 -6.17 15.10 2.82
C SER A 187 -7.28 15.61 1.90
N SER A 188 -7.59 14.90 0.80
CA SER A 188 -8.72 15.22 -0.08
C SER A 188 -10.09 15.05 0.62
N LEU A 189 -10.12 14.72 1.92
CA LEU A 189 -11.33 14.66 2.74
C LEU A 189 -11.77 16.01 3.37
N ASP A 190 -10.96 17.07 3.30
CA ASP A 190 -11.30 18.38 3.90
C ASP A 190 -11.79 19.44 2.89
N GLY A 191 -11.97 19.05 1.63
CA GLY A 191 -12.47 19.94 0.57
C GLY A 191 -13.51 19.24 -0.27
N ASP A 192 -14.74 19.15 0.25
CA ASP A 192 -16.04 19.35 -0.43
C ASP A 192 -17.21 19.17 0.56
#